data_AF-A0A7Y4AMI3-F1
#
_entry.id   AF-A0A7Y4AMI3-F1
#
_cell.length_a   1.000
_cell.length_b   1.000
_cell.length_c   1.000
_cell.angle_alpha   90.00
_cell.angle_beta   90.00
_cell.angle_gamma   90.00
#
_symmetry.space_group_name_H-M   'P 1'
#
loop_
_entity.id
_entity.type
_entity.pdbx_description
1 polymer ?
#
loop_
_entity_poly.entity_id
_entity_poly.type
_entity_poly.pdbx_seq_one_letter_code
_entity_poly.pdbx_strand_id
1 'polypeptide(L)'
;MEMNKKAKHRDILVPQASAPAVPTSIESLKIPSAVVENLLIKQLAAYPKSDVLTLTRLMGINSHIIEDLIAGLRKKSLVEVFQASTIQFGSDKSNNVRYALSETGMSEADVAFNKDAYLGPCPVSMQDYTQMVEAQDVRAKLVRRDDVSFALQDVLGAERMVSVLGPAINSGRALLLYGDAGTGKTYVATRLLNSLNTSVYIPYSVFAAGNIIKVFTPQHHKRVDENHQSQTILFKEQYDRRWTLCERPSIQVGGELTMDMLEVNHTEHNRVWMAPLQMMANNGIFIIDDLGRQPMPVDTLLNRWIVPMEYFYDYLSLPNGQQISIPFILTIAFSTNLSPETIADPAFLRRLGYKIQFQPLLEEEYRELWHIMASNKSLVLDESLFDTLLNLHRQHSVGFYPCLPKDLVGISRDIIAFEEVEPVISSAVLERSWEVYFTADGKGGGER
;
A
#
# COMPACT_ATOMS: atom_id res chain seq x y z
N MET A 1 -40.84 2.21 -13.46
CA MET A 1 -39.52 2.59 -13.99
C MET A 1 -38.86 3.47 -12.94
N GLU A 2 -38.41 2.86 -11.85
CA GLU A 2 -37.67 3.54 -10.79
C GLU A 2 -36.33 2.84 -10.67
N MET A 3 -35.30 3.51 -11.18
CA MET A 3 -33.92 3.05 -11.07
C MET A 3 -33.46 3.23 -9.63
N ASN A 4 -33.28 2.09 -8.97
CA ASN A 4 -32.74 1.93 -7.64
C ASN A 4 -31.35 2.61 -7.55
N LYS A 5 -31.30 3.80 -6.93
CA LYS A 5 -30.12 4.68 -6.84
C LYS A 5 -29.18 4.31 -5.68
N LYS A 6 -29.12 3.02 -5.29
CA LYS A 6 -28.51 2.59 -4.02
C LYS A 6 -27.41 1.51 -4.11
N ALA A 7 -26.80 1.31 -5.28
CA ALA A 7 -25.61 0.45 -5.42
C ALA A 7 -24.67 1.04 -6.47
N LYS A 8 -23.62 1.77 -6.06
CA LYS A 8 -22.67 2.30 -7.05
C LYS A 8 -21.18 2.21 -6.77
N HIS A 9 -20.67 1.88 -5.58
CA HIS A 9 -19.21 2.01 -5.40
C HIS A 9 -18.47 1.06 -4.45
N ARG A 10 -19.03 -0.07 -4.00
CA ARG A 10 -18.28 -0.95 -3.08
C ARG A 10 -18.22 -2.45 -3.33
N ASP A 11 -18.90 -3.04 -4.30
CA ASP A 11 -18.94 -4.51 -4.30
C ASP A 11 -17.82 -5.18 -5.12
N ILE A 12 -17.31 -4.55 -6.20
CA ILE A 12 -16.28 -5.17 -7.06
C ILE A 12 -15.37 -4.09 -7.65
N LEU A 13 -14.08 -4.11 -7.30
CA LEU A 13 -13.06 -3.28 -7.94
C LEU A 13 -12.81 -3.78 -9.36
N VAL A 14 -12.75 -2.85 -10.33
CA VAL A 14 -12.44 -3.17 -11.72
C VAL A 14 -10.95 -2.90 -11.98
N PRO A 15 -10.21 -3.82 -12.61
CA PRO A 15 -8.82 -3.56 -13.01
C PRO A 15 -8.72 -2.32 -13.90
N GLN A 16 -7.77 -1.43 -13.59
CA GLN A 16 -7.54 -0.21 -14.38
C GLN A 16 -6.97 -0.52 -15.78
N ALA A 17 -6.18 -1.59 -15.89
CA ALA A 17 -5.54 -2.02 -17.13
C ALA A 17 -6.01 -3.42 -17.53
N SER A 18 -5.73 -3.78 -18.79
CA SER A 18 -5.92 -5.16 -19.26
C SER A 18 -5.02 -6.11 -18.49
N ALA A 19 -5.50 -7.34 -18.30
CA ALA A 19 -4.76 -8.33 -17.53
C ALA A 19 -3.42 -8.69 -18.19
N PRO A 20 -2.34 -8.89 -17.40
CA PRO A 20 -1.03 -9.24 -17.96
C PRO A 20 -1.08 -10.59 -18.68
N ALA A 21 -0.50 -10.62 -19.88
CA ALA A 21 -0.49 -11.81 -20.72
C ALA A 21 0.36 -12.92 -20.10
N VAL A 22 -0.16 -14.16 -20.11
CA VAL A 22 0.55 -15.34 -19.59
C VAL A 22 1.73 -15.67 -20.52
N PRO A 23 2.97 -15.71 -20.00
CA PRO A 23 4.14 -16.12 -20.79
C PRO A 23 4.02 -17.58 -21.26
N THR A 24 4.31 -17.82 -22.53
CA THR A 24 4.23 -19.15 -23.16
C THR A 24 5.60 -19.74 -23.49
N SER A 25 6.69 -18.96 -23.38
CA SER A 25 8.07 -19.42 -23.59
C SER A 25 9.06 -18.73 -22.65
N ILE A 26 10.27 -19.27 -22.51
CA ILE A 26 11.35 -18.67 -21.69
C ILE A 26 11.70 -17.27 -22.21
N GLU A 27 11.75 -17.08 -23.53
CA GLU A 27 12.07 -15.79 -24.16
C GLU A 27 11.00 -14.74 -23.84
N SER A 28 9.73 -15.15 -23.76
CA SER A 28 8.62 -14.26 -23.41
C SER A 28 8.67 -13.76 -21.96
N LEU A 29 9.47 -14.39 -21.09
CA LEU A 29 9.72 -13.87 -19.74
C LEU A 29 10.58 -12.61 -19.73
N LYS A 30 11.31 -12.34 -20.83
CA LYS A 30 12.19 -11.16 -21.04
C LYS A 30 13.24 -10.96 -19.93
N ILE A 31 13.69 -12.07 -19.34
CA ILE A 31 14.77 -12.11 -18.34
C ILE A 31 15.75 -13.23 -18.71
N PRO A 32 17.02 -13.17 -18.27
CA PRO A 32 18.01 -14.20 -18.61
C PRO A 32 17.59 -15.58 -18.08
N SER A 33 17.72 -16.62 -18.90
CA SER A 33 17.37 -18.00 -18.53
C SER A 33 18.11 -18.49 -17.28
N ALA A 34 19.37 -18.10 -17.10
CA ALA A 34 20.16 -18.42 -15.91
C ALA A 34 19.52 -17.92 -14.61
N VAL A 35 18.81 -16.79 -14.62
CA VAL A 35 18.09 -16.27 -13.44
C VAL A 35 16.92 -17.18 -13.10
N VAL A 36 16.21 -17.68 -14.12
CA VAL A 36 15.07 -18.58 -13.96
C VAL A 36 15.52 -19.97 -13.52
N GLU A 37 16.62 -20.49 -14.09
CA GLU A 37 17.27 -21.73 -13.65
C GLU A 37 17.72 -21.64 -12.18
N ASN A 38 18.37 -20.55 -11.79
CA ASN A 38 18.80 -20.31 -10.41
C ASN A 38 17.60 -20.27 -9.45
N LEU A 39 16.49 -19.64 -9.86
CA LEU A 39 15.28 -19.65 -9.04
C LEU A 39 14.69 -21.06 -8.92
N LEU A 40 14.69 -21.85 -9.99
CA LEU A 40 14.18 -23.22 -9.97
C LEU A 40 15.00 -24.13 -9.02
N ILE A 41 16.33 -24.06 -9.06
CA ILE A 41 17.16 -24.83 -8.13
C ILE A 41 16.95 -24.37 -6.68
N LYS A 42 16.79 -23.06 -6.43
CA LYS A 42 16.45 -22.54 -5.10
C LYS A 42 15.10 -23.08 -4.59
N GLN A 43 14.09 -23.14 -5.46
CA GLN A 43 12.79 -23.73 -5.12
C GLN A 43 12.90 -25.23 -4.80
N LEU A 44 13.70 -25.98 -5.55
CA LEU A 44 13.93 -27.41 -5.29
C LEU A 44 14.77 -27.67 -4.03
N ALA A 45 15.71 -26.79 -3.69
CA ALA A 45 16.45 -26.84 -2.44
C ALA A 45 15.54 -26.58 -1.23
N ALA A 46 14.68 -25.55 -1.32
CA ALA A 46 13.74 -25.20 -0.25
C ALA A 46 12.59 -26.21 -0.11
N TYR A 47 12.12 -26.76 -1.23
CA TYR A 47 11.02 -27.74 -1.30
C TYR A 47 11.44 -28.99 -2.09
N PRO A 48 12.23 -29.90 -1.48
CA PRO A 48 12.70 -31.11 -2.14
C PRO A 48 11.56 -32.05 -2.55
N LYS A 49 11.78 -32.84 -3.60
CA LYS A 49 10.81 -33.82 -4.13
C LYS A 49 9.49 -33.18 -4.60
N SER A 50 9.58 -31.98 -5.18
CA SER A 50 8.45 -31.27 -5.78
C SER A 50 8.11 -31.83 -7.16
N ASP A 51 6.83 -31.82 -7.52
CA ASP A 51 6.36 -32.12 -8.88
C ASP A 51 6.25 -30.85 -9.75
N VAL A 52 6.01 -31.00 -11.05
CA VAL A 52 5.90 -29.88 -11.99
C VAL A 52 4.78 -28.91 -11.58
N LEU A 53 3.66 -29.43 -11.08
CA LEU A 53 2.51 -28.60 -10.68
C LEU A 53 2.85 -27.72 -9.47
N THR A 54 3.58 -28.26 -8.49
CA THR A 54 4.07 -27.53 -7.32
C THR A 54 5.03 -26.42 -7.75
N LEU A 55 6.00 -26.74 -8.61
CA LEU A 55 6.98 -25.77 -9.12
C LEU A 55 6.32 -24.66 -9.96
N THR A 56 5.34 -25.03 -10.79
CA THR A 56 4.50 -24.09 -11.57
C THR A 56 3.79 -23.10 -10.64
N ARG A 57 3.24 -23.57 -9.51
CA ARG A 57 2.59 -22.71 -8.51
C ARG A 57 3.59 -21.81 -7.78
N LEU A 58 4.74 -22.35 -7.36
CA LEU A 58 5.77 -21.59 -6.64
C LEU A 58 6.41 -20.51 -7.51
N MET A 59 6.70 -20.81 -8.78
CA MET A 59 7.35 -19.90 -9.72
C MET A 59 6.36 -19.03 -10.51
N GLY A 60 5.07 -19.35 -10.53
CA GLY A 60 4.06 -18.56 -11.24
C GLY A 60 4.21 -18.52 -12.76
N ILE A 61 4.92 -19.48 -13.36
CA ILE A 61 5.14 -19.60 -14.81
C ILE A 61 4.55 -20.91 -15.35
N ASN A 62 4.36 -21.00 -16.67
CA ASN A 62 3.73 -22.15 -17.33
C ASN A 62 4.51 -23.46 -17.09
N SER A 63 3.80 -24.58 -16.95
CA SER A 63 4.38 -25.92 -16.73
C SER A 63 5.34 -26.34 -17.84
N HIS A 64 5.09 -25.98 -19.09
CA HIS A 64 6.01 -26.30 -20.19
C HIS A 64 7.38 -25.64 -20.03
N ILE A 65 7.40 -24.38 -19.53
CA ILE A 65 8.66 -23.68 -19.22
C ILE A 65 9.39 -24.40 -18.08
N ILE A 66 8.67 -24.86 -17.06
CA ILE A 66 9.26 -25.64 -15.96
C ILE A 66 9.85 -26.96 -16.47
N GLU A 67 9.14 -27.68 -17.34
CA GLU A 67 9.60 -28.95 -17.94
C GLU A 67 10.90 -28.75 -18.74
N ASP A 68 10.97 -27.69 -19.57
CA ASP A 68 12.16 -27.35 -20.36
C ASP A 68 13.36 -27.02 -19.47
N LEU A 69 13.15 -26.24 -18.41
CA LEU A 69 14.19 -25.90 -17.42
C LEU A 69 14.68 -27.15 -16.69
N ILE A 70 13.77 -28.01 -16.24
CA ILE A 70 14.13 -29.29 -15.60
C ILE A 70 14.94 -30.16 -16.58
N ALA A 71 14.54 -30.25 -17.84
CA ALA A 71 15.29 -31.01 -18.85
C ALA A 71 16.71 -30.47 -19.03
N GLY A 72 16.88 -29.14 -19.03
CA GLY A 72 18.19 -28.47 -19.04
C GLY A 72 19.04 -28.79 -17.81
N LEU A 73 18.48 -28.64 -16.61
CA LEU A 73 19.17 -28.92 -15.34
C LEU A 73 19.54 -30.40 -15.18
N ARG A 74 18.71 -31.30 -15.70
CA ARG A 74 19.01 -32.75 -15.75
C ARG A 74 20.19 -33.06 -16.66
N LYS A 75 20.29 -32.42 -17.83
CA LYS A 75 21.47 -32.56 -18.71
C LYS A 75 22.76 -32.08 -18.05
N LYS A 76 22.66 -31.12 -17.11
CA LYS A 76 23.76 -30.62 -16.28
C LYS A 76 24.01 -31.46 -15.01
N SER A 77 23.27 -32.55 -14.80
CA SER A 77 23.34 -33.40 -13.59
C SER A 77 23.05 -32.65 -12.28
N LEU A 78 22.24 -31.58 -12.32
CA LEU A 78 21.87 -30.79 -11.14
C LEU A 78 20.54 -31.26 -10.53
N VAL A 79 19.68 -31.91 -11.31
CA VAL A 79 18.36 -32.39 -10.89
C VAL A 79 18.24 -33.88 -11.15
N GLU A 80 17.70 -34.58 -10.16
CA GLU A 80 17.41 -36.01 -10.18
C GLU A 80 15.91 -36.26 -10.23
N VAL A 81 15.54 -37.42 -10.77
CA VAL A 81 14.13 -37.84 -10.91
C VAL A 81 13.83 -38.95 -9.93
N PHE A 82 12.82 -38.74 -9.11
CA PHE A 82 12.28 -39.71 -8.17
C PHE A 82 10.91 -40.15 -8.65
N GLN A 83 10.73 -41.44 -8.85
CA GLN A 83 9.40 -42.03 -9.05
C GLN A 83 8.85 -42.42 -7.69
N ALA A 84 7.64 -41.98 -7.35
CA ALA A 84 6.94 -42.54 -6.20
C ALA A 84 6.67 -44.03 -6.48
N SER A 85 7.17 -44.94 -5.62
CA SER A 85 6.90 -46.36 -5.74
C SER A 85 5.40 -46.62 -5.54
N THR A 86 4.69 -46.94 -6.63
CA THR A 86 3.26 -47.23 -6.61
C THR A 86 2.98 -48.57 -5.92
N ILE A 87 2.56 -48.54 -4.66
CA ILE A 87 1.73 -49.61 -4.08
C ILE A 87 0.33 -49.01 -3.91
N GLN A 88 -0.54 -49.17 -4.91
CA GLN A 88 -1.96 -49.49 -4.73
C GLN A 88 -2.69 -49.60 -6.08
N PHE A 89 -3.52 -50.63 -6.17
CA PHE A 89 -4.46 -50.91 -7.26
C PHE A 89 -5.65 -49.94 -7.19
N GLY A 90 -5.86 -49.17 -8.24
CA GLY A 90 -7.03 -48.31 -8.37
C GLY A 90 -6.75 -47.15 -9.32
N SER A 91 -7.66 -46.91 -10.24
CA SER A 91 -7.54 -45.97 -11.35
C SER A 91 -7.21 -44.54 -10.93
N ASP A 92 -5.96 -44.10 -11.14
CA ASP A 92 -5.62 -42.83 -11.79
C ASP A 92 -4.13 -42.82 -12.17
N LYS A 93 -3.85 -42.86 -13.47
CA LYS A 93 -2.49 -42.88 -14.04
C LYS A 93 -1.87 -41.47 -14.07
N SER A 94 -1.74 -40.79 -12.93
CA SER A 94 -0.76 -39.71 -12.83
C SER A 94 0.55 -40.31 -12.29
N ASN A 95 1.49 -40.54 -13.21
CA ASN A 95 2.84 -40.92 -12.86
C ASN A 95 3.44 -39.76 -12.02
N ASN A 96 3.41 -39.86 -10.68
CA ASN A 96 3.83 -38.79 -9.77
C ASN A 96 5.36 -38.66 -9.77
N VAL A 97 5.90 -38.18 -10.89
CA VAL A 97 7.31 -37.86 -11.06
C VAL A 97 7.65 -36.66 -10.18
N ARG A 98 8.62 -36.86 -9.29
CA ARG A 98 9.12 -35.82 -8.38
C ARG A 98 10.57 -35.52 -8.71
N TYR A 99 10.96 -34.28 -8.47
CA TYR A 99 12.30 -33.79 -8.75
C TYR A 99 12.96 -33.33 -7.46
N ALA A 100 14.24 -33.63 -7.30
CA ALA A 100 15.07 -33.06 -6.25
C ALA A 100 16.46 -32.75 -6.80
N LEU A 101 17.23 -31.96 -6.05
CA LEU A 101 18.60 -31.65 -6.43
C LEU A 101 19.52 -32.85 -6.17
N SER A 102 20.51 -33.02 -7.03
CA SER A 102 21.69 -33.84 -6.74
C SER A 102 22.60 -33.12 -5.72
N GLU A 103 23.69 -33.76 -5.29
CA GLU A 103 24.69 -33.11 -4.43
C GLU A 103 25.32 -31.87 -5.11
N THR A 104 25.63 -31.97 -6.41
CA THR A 104 26.11 -30.81 -7.20
C THR A 104 25.03 -29.75 -7.36
N GLY A 105 23.77 -30.15 -7.58
CA GLY A 105 22.63 -29.24 -7.61
C GLY A 105 22.45 -28.47 -6.30
N MET A 106 22.63 -29.14 -5.16
CA MET A 106 22.55 -28.52 -3.84
C MET A 106 23.65 -27.46 -3.65
N SER A 107 24.88 -27.78 -4.05
CA SER A 107 26.00 -26.82 -3.99
C SER A 107 25.76 -25.58 -4.87
N GLU A 108 25.24 -25.76 -6.10
CA GLU A 108 24.86 -24.63 -6.97
C GLU A 108 23.71 -23.81 -6.38
N ALA A 109 22.74 -24.45 -5.72
CA ALA A 109 21.65 -23.75 -5.04
C ALA A 109 22.17 -22.91 -3.87
N ASP A 110 23.15 -23.41 -3.09
CA ASP A 110 23.80 -22.64 -2.01
C ASP A 110 24.53 -21.40 -2.57
N VAL A 111 25.23 -21.54 -3.69
CA VAL A 111 25.86 -20.40 -4.39
C VAL A 111 24.81 -19.40 -4.86
N ALA A 112 23.68 -19.87 -5.41
CA ALA A 112 22.58 -19.01 -5.83
C ALA A 112 21.94 -18.26 -4.64
N PHE A 113 21.68 -18.95 -3.52
CA PHE A 113 21.16 -18.34 -2.29
C PHE A 113 22.13 -17.33 -1.68
N ASN A 114 23.44 -17.56 -1.83
CA ASN A 114 24.46 -16.61 -1.38
C ASN A 114 24.46 -15.31 -2.20
N LYS A 115 24.09 -15.38 -3.47
CA LYS A 115 24.00 -14.22 -4.35
C LYS A 115 22.71 -13.42 -4.12
N ASP A 116 21.59 -14.12 -3.99
CA ASP A 116 20.31 -13.54 -3.59
C ASP A 116 19.41 -14.59 -2.93
N ALA A 117 18.83 -14.25 -1.78
CA ALA A 117 17.97 -15.17 -1.03
C ALA A 117 16.50 -15.14 -1.49
N TYR A 118 16.21 -14.54 -2.65
CA TYR A 118 14.85 -14.43 -3.13
C TYR A 118 14.23 -15.81 -3.39
N LEU A 119 13.07 -16.05 -2.79
CA LEU A 119 12.25 -17.23 -3.00
C LEU A 119 10.80 -16.79 -3.18
N GLY A 120 10.22 -17.10 -4.33
CA GLY A 120 8.88 -16.66 -4.73
C GLY A 120 8.64 -16.86 -6.22
N PRO A 121 7.58 -16.25 -6.78
CA PRO A 121 7.31 -16.28 -8.21
C PRO A 121 8.46 -15.69 -9.03
N CYS A 122 8.59 -16.16 -10.27
CA CYS A 122 9.57 -15.68 -11.22
C CYS A 122 9.41 -14.16 -11.40
N PRO A 123 10.51 -13.38 -11.41
CA PRO A 123 10.42 -11.94 -11.57
C PRO A 123 9.88 -11.57 -12.95
N VAL A 124 9.24 -10.41 -13.02
CA VAL A 124 8.88 -9.78 -14.30
C VAL A 124 10.03 -8.90 -14.77
N SER A 125 10.15 -8.67 -16.09
CA SER A 125 11.17 -7.77 -16.61
C SER A 125 10.87 -6.31 -16.21
N MET A 126 11.89 -5.47 -16.08
CA MET A 126 11.71 -4.02 -15.86
C MET A 126 10.85 -3.37 -16.95
N GLN A 127 10.94 -3.87 -18.19
CA GLN A 127 10.13 -3.40 -19.31
C GLN A 127 8.64 -3.69 -19.09
N ASP A 128 8.28 -4.93 -18.72
CA ASP A 128 6.89 -5.31 -18.46
C ASP A 128 6.34 -4.59 -17.22
N TYR A 129 7.16 -4.42 -16.18
CA TYR A 129 6.84 -3.59 -15.02
C TYR A 129 6.46 -2.16 -15.42
N THR A 130 7.31 -1.51 -16.20
CA THR A 130 7.11 -0.13 -16.65
C THR A 130 5.82 0.01 -17.46
N GLN A 131 5.61 -0.87 -18.44
CA GLN A 131 4.41 -0.86 -19.29
C GLN A 131 3.13 -1.04 -18.47
N MET A 132 3.12 -1.96 -17.49
CA MET A 132 1.95 -2.18 -16.66
C MET A 132 1.68 -0.99 -15.74
N VAL A 133 2.71 -0.41 -15.11
CA VAL A 133 2.54 0.76 -14.24
C VAL A 133 1.99 1.95 -15.03
N GLU A 134 2.48 2.20 -16.24
CA GLU A 134 1.97 3.26 -17.12
C GLU A 134 0.53 3.01 -17.56
N ALA A 135 0.17 1.77 -17.91
CA ALA A 135 -1.19 1.41 -18.30
C ALA A 135 -2.22 1.58 -17.16
N GLN A 136 -1.77 1.56 -15.90
CA GLN A 136 -2.60 1.65 -14.70
C GLN A 136 -2.68 3.06 -14.09
N ASP A 137 -2.18 4.05 -14.82
CA ASP A 137 -2.18 5.44 -14.40
C ASP A 137 -3.60 5.95 -14.15
N VAL A 138 -3.78 6.60 -13.00
CA VAL A 138 -5.03 7.25 -12.60
C VAL A 138 -5.44 8.33 -13.58
N ARG A 139 -4.48 8.99 -14.23
CA ARG A 139 -4.71 10.07 -15.20
C ARG A 139 -5.34 9.57 -16.49
N ALA A 140 -5.27 8.28 -16.77
CA ALA A 140 -5.94 7.68 -17.93
C ALA A 140 -7.47 7.69 -17.79
N LYS A 141 -8.00 7.74 -16.56
CA LYS A 141 -9.43 7.81 -16.26
C LYS A 141 -9.70 8.84 -15.17
N LEU A 142 -10.03 10.06 -15.60
CA LEU A 142 -10.27 11.18 -14.69
C LEU A 142 -11.43 10.89 -13.72
N VAL A 143 -11.16 11.16 -12.44
CA VAL A 143 -12.10 11.14 -11.33
C VAL A 143 -13.08 12.30 -11.47
N ARG A 144 -14.37 12.05 -11.24
CA ARG A 144 -15.42 13.05 -11.28
C ARG A 144 -15.77 13.52 -9.87
N ARG A 145 -16.50 14.64 -9.78
CA ARG A 145 -16.97 15.19 -8.50
C ARG A 145 -17.71 14.16 -7.66
N ASP A 146 -18.61 13.40 -8.28
CA ASP A 146 -19.41 12.37 -7.60
C ASP A 146 -18.53 11.28 -6.98
N ASP A 147 -17.44 10.89 -7.65
CA ASP A 147 -16.51 9.87 -7.17
C ASP A 147 -15.75 10.36 -5.93
N VAL A 148 -15.31 11.62 -5.93
CA VAL A 148 -14.62 12.26 -4.78
C VAL A 148 -15.58 12.49 -3.63
N SER A 149 -16.78 13.01 -3.91
CA SER A 149 -17.83 13.21 -2.90
C SER A 149 -18.21 11.89 -2.22
N PHE A 150 -18.32 10.80 -2.99
CA PHE A 150 -18.57 9.48 -2.43
C PHE A 150 -17.40 8.98 -1.58
N ALA A 151 -16.16 9.13 -2.07
CA ALA A 151 -14.97 8.71 -1.34
C ALA A 151 -14.81 9.41 0.03
N LEU A 152 -15.31 10.65 0.11
CA LEU A 152 -15.26 11.50 1.30
C LEU A 152 -16.60 11.58 2.05
N GLN A 153 -17.60 10.76 1.71
CA GLN A 153 -18.93 10.82 2.34
C GLN A 153 -18.89 10.59 3.86
N ASP A 154 -17.91 9.81 4.32
CA ASP A 154 -17.68 9.50 5.74
C ASP A 154 -16.75 10.54 6.41
N VAL A 155 -16.45 11.65 5.73
CA VAL A 155 -15.58 12.74 6.20
C VAL A 155 -16.37 14.03 6.32
N LEU A 156 -16.67 14.42 7.55
CA LEU A 156 -17.34 15.68 7.84
C LEU A 156 -16.46 16.88 7.46
N GLY A 157 -17.07 17.94 6.92
CA GLY A 157 -16.37 19.13 6.43
C GLY A 157 -15.66 18.96 5.08
N ALA A 158 -15.59 17.75 4.53
CA ALA A 158 -14.86 17.49 3.29
C ALA A 158 -15.53 18.04 2.03
N GLU A 159 -16.84 18.34 2.06
CA GLU A 159 -17.56 18.86 0.89
C GLU A 159 -16.91 20.12 0.30
N ARG A 160 -16.43 21.01 1.18
CA ARG A 160 -15.72 22.24 0.80
C ARG A 160 -14.42 21.92 0.05
N MET A 161 -13.79 20.82 0.43
CA MET A 161 -12.51 20.37 -0.09
C MET A 161 -12.65 19.60 -1.41
N VAL A 162 -13.81 19.00 -1.71
CA VAL A 162 -14.06 18.23 -2.95
C VAL A 162 -13.68 19.05 -4.19
N SER A 163 -14.01 20.34 -4.20
CA SER A 163 -13.74 21.26 -5.31
C SER A 163 -12.24 21.44 -5.59
N VAL A 164 -11.38 21.23 -4.61
CA VAL A 164 -9.92 21.35 -4.70
C VAL A 164 -9.26 19.97 -4.86
N LEU A 165 -9.73 18.98 -4.10
CA LEU A 165 -9.17 17.62 -4.08
C LEU A 165 -9.37 16.88 -5.40
N GLY A 166 -10.53 17.01 -6.05
CA GLY A 166 -10.82 16.34 -7.32
C GLY A 166 -9.84 16.73 -8.44
N PRO A 167 -9.68 18.04 -8.75
CA PRO A 167 -8.66 18.49 -9.70
C PRO A 167 -7.24 18.07 -9.31
N ALA A 168 -6.94 18.04 -8.01
CA ALA A 168 -5.63 17.66 -7.51
C ALA A 168 -5.29 16.19 -7.83
N ILE A 169 -6.21 15.27 -7.56
CA ILE A 169 -6.07 13.84 -7.92
C ILE A 169 -5.86 13.68 -9.43
N ASN A 170 -6.70 14.34 -10.24
CA ASN A 170 -6.63 14.24 -11.70
C ASN A 170 -5.34 14.79 -12.30
N SER A 171 -4.68 15.72 -11.60
CA SER A 171 -3.41 16.29 -12.06
C SER A 171 -2.21 15.34 -11.88
N GLY A 172 -2.30 14.38 -10.95
CA GLY A 172 -1.16 13.56 -10.51
C GLY A 172 -0.03 14.35 -9.84
N ARG A 173 -0.23 15.63 -9.51
CA ARG A 173 0.76 16.46 -8.80
C ARG A 173 0.69 16.19 -7.30
N ALA A 174 1.81 16.39 -6.60
CA ALA A 174 1.85 16.24 -5.16
C ALA A 174 0.89 17.21 -4.43
N LEU A 175 0.36 16.73 -3.31
CA LEU A 175 -0.52 17.44 -2.40
C LEU A 175 0.27 17.85 -1.16
N LEU A 176 0.10 19.09 -0.70
CA LEU A 176 0.50 19.54 0.62
C LEU A 176 -0.75 19.82 1.43
N LEU A 177 -1.03 18.96 2.40
CA LEU A 177 -2.11 19.08 3.37
C LEU A 177 -1.54 19.72 4.62
N TYR A 178 -2.03 20.91 4.99
CA TYR A 178 -1.51 21.65 6.14
C TYR A 178 -2.63 22.21 7.00
N GLY A 179 -2.35 22.45 8.27
CA GLY A 179 -3.31 22.92 9.26
C GLY A 179 -3.06 22.26 10.60
N ASP A 180 -3.82 22.64 11.62
CA ASP A 180 -3.57 22.20 12.99
C ASP A 180 -3.61 20.68 13.15
N ALA A 181 -2.93 20.18 14.17
CA ALA A 181 -2.98 18.76 14.52
C ALA A 181 -4.43 18.33 14.79
N GLY A 182 -4.79 17.11 14.40
CA GLY A 182 -6.14 16.57 14.66
C GLY A 182 -7.24 17.03 13.69
N THR A 183 -6.91 17.83 12.66
CA THR A 183 -7.84 18.27 11.60
C THR A 183 -8.21 17.18 10.57
N GLY A 184 -7.63 15.98 10.66
CA GLY A 184 -7.98 14.86 9.78
C GLY A 184 -7.26 14.80 8.43
N LYS A 185 -6.14 15.53 8.26
CA LYS A 185 -5.32 15.56 7.03
C LYS A 185 -5.03 14.16 6.47
N THR A 186 -4.42 13.31 7.29
CA THR A 186 -4.06 11.92 6.96
C THR A 186 -5.29 11.09 6.62
N TYR A 187 -6.37 11.24 7.40
CA TYR A 187 -7.62 10.50 7.17
C TYR A 187 -8.21 10.83 5.80
N VAL A 188 -8.23 12.11 5.41
CA VAL A 188 -8.66 12.51 4.06
C VAL A 188 -7.71 11.98 2.99
N ALA A 189 -6.39 12.10 3.18
CA ALA A 189 -5.40 11.61 2.22
C ALA A 189 -5.62 10.13 1.87
N THR A 190 -5.77 9.26 2.87
CA THR A 190 -6.03 7.84 2.67
C THR A 190 -7.37 7.58 1.95
N ARG A 191 -8.41 8.38 2.25
CA ARG A 191 -9.72 8.24 1.62
C ARG A 191 -9.74 8.69 0.16
N LEU A 192 -8.83 9.56 -0.27
CA LEU A 192 -8.76 9.99 -1.67
C LEU A 192 -8.56 8.83 -2.63
N LEU A 193 -7.83 7.78 -2.24
CA LEU A 193 -7.67 6.57 -3.05
C LEU A 193 -9.01 5.90 -3.40
N ASN A 194 -9.99 5.96 -2.48
CA ASN A 194 -11.30 5.34 -2.70
C ASN A 194 -12.06 5.99 -3.87
N SER A 195 -11.71 7.24 -4.23
CA SER A 195 -12.34 7.93 -5.38
C SER A 195 -11.97 7.31 -6.73
N LEU A 196 -10.87 6.54 -6.79
CA LEU A 196 -10.43 5.90 -8.03
C LEU A 196 -11.22 4.62 -8.34
N ASN A 197 -11.69 3.92 -7.31
CA ASN A 197 -12.51 2.70 -7.39
C ASN A 197 -12.01 1.66 -8.43
N THR A 198 -10.71 1.44 -8.50
CA THR A 198 -10.08 0.47 -9.42
C THR A 198 -9.04 -0.39 -8.70
N SER A 199 -8.79 -1.58 -9.21
CA SER A 199 -7.67 -2.43 -8.80
C SER A 199 -6.49 -2.32 -9.76
N VAL A 200 -5.31 -2.74 -9.31
CA VAL A 200 -4.05 -2.69 -10.05
C VAL A 200 -3.28 -4.00 -9.91
N TYR A 201 -2.60 -4.40 -10.98
CA TYR A 201 -1.66 -5.50 -11.01
C TYR A 201 -0.32 -5.06 -10.46
N ILE A 202 0.17 -5.82 -9.49
CA ILE A 202 1.46 -5.61 -8.83
C ILE A 202 2.28 -6.89 -8.97
N PRO A 203 3.51 -6.82 -9.47
CA PRO A 203 4.34 -8.01 -9.59
C PRO A 203 4.89 -8.42 -8.22
N TYR A 204 5.16 -9.71 -8.04
CA TYR A 204 5.85 -10.17 -6.82
C TYR A 204 7.27 -9.62 -6.73
N SER A 205 7.96 -9.58 -7.87
CA SER A 205 9.32 -9.06 -7.98
C SER A 205 9.61 -8.61 -9.42
N VAL A 206 10.61 -7.74 -9.56
CA VAL A 206 11.09 -7.20 -10.83
C VAL A 206 12.57 -7.53 -10.99
N PHE A 207 12.96 -7.99 -12.16
CA PHE A 207 14.36 -8.20 -12.50
C PHE A 207 14.95 -6.93 -13.12
N ALA A 208 15.97 -6.37 -12.47
CA ALA A 208 16.61 -5.13 -12.87
C ALA A 208 18.12 -5.22 -12.66
N ALA A 209 18.88 -4.96 -13.74
CA ALA A 209 20.34 -4.89 -13.71
C ALA A 209 21.02 -6.05 -12.93
N GLY A 210 20.57 -7.29 -13.18
CA GLY A 210 21.13 -8.48 -12.55
C GLY A 210 20.58 -8.83 -11.17
N ASN A 211 19.64 -8.04 -10.62
CA ASN A 211 19.08 -8.24 -9.28
C ASN A 211 17.57 -8.51 -9.34
N ILE A 212 17.06 -9.31 -8.39
CA ILE A 212 15.63 -9.54 -8.19
C ILE A 212 15.13 -8.64 -7.07
N ILE A 213 14.40 -7.59 -7.42
CA ILE A 213 13.85 -6.61 -6.48
C ILE A 213 12.43 -7.01 -6.11
N LYS A 214 12.18 -7.33 -4.84
CA LYS A 214 10.86 -7.68 -4.33
C LYS A 214 10.00 -6.42 -4.20
N VAL A 215 8.81 -6.45 -4.82
CA VAL A 215 7.86 -5.32 -4.83
C VAL A 215 6.66 -5.64 -3.94
N PHE A 216 5.96 -6.75 -4.23
CA PHE A 216 4.81 -7.15 -3.42
C PHE A 216 5.21 -7.54 -2.00
N THR A 217 4.47 -7.01 -1.04
CA THR A 217 4.51 -7.36 0.38
C THR A 217 3.08 -7.38 0.93
N PRO A 218 2.70 -8.37 1.75
CA PRO A 218 1.38 -8.38 2.41
C PRO A 218 1.15 -7.17 3.32
N GLN A 219 2.21 -6.51 3.79
CA GLN A 219 2.14 -5.30 4.62
C GLN A 219 1.65 -4.08 3.84
N HIS A 220 2.04 -3.93 2.56
CA HIS A 220 1.72 -2.75 1.76
C HIS A 220 0.68 -3.01 0.68
N HIS A 221 0.39 -4.29 0.37
CA HIS A 221 -0.43 -4.66 -0.76
C HIS A 221 -1.53 -5.64 -0.33
N LYS A 222 -2.78 -5.20 -0.50
CA LYS A 222 -3.97 -6.00 -0.23
C LYS A 222 -4.49 -6.59 -1.53
N ARG A 223 -4.61 -7.92 -1.58
CA ARG A 223 -5.12 -8.64 -2.76
C ARG A 223 -6.64 -8.48 -2.88
N VAL A 224 -7.11 -8.44 -4.11
CA VAL A 224 -8.55 -8.35 -4.45
C VAL A 224 -9.11 -9.70 -4.85
N ASP A 225 -8.28 -10.59 -5.41
CA ASP A 225 -8.70 -11.90 -5.87
C ASP A 225 -8.07 -13.06 -5.08
N GLU A 226 -8.83 -14.15 -4.97
CA GLU A 226 -8.38 -15.43 -4.41
C GLU A 226 -7.91 -16.41 -5.49
N ASN A 227 -7.77 -15.96 -6.74
CA ASN A 227 -7.38 -16.78 -7.91
C ASN A 227 -6.05 -17.55 -7.71
N HIS A 228 -5.20 -17.11 -6.78
CA HIS A 228 -3.99 -17.84 -6.41
C HIS A 228 -4.25 -19.14 -5.62
N GLN A 229 -5.41 -19.28 -4.96
CA GLN A 229 -5.77 -20.44 -4.13
C GLN A 229 -6.60 -21.49 -4.87
N SER A 230 -7.30 -21.11 -5.94
CA SER A 230 -8.21 -22.03 -6.64
C SER A 230 -7.45 -23.15 -7.36
N GLN A 231 -7.81 -24.40 -7.06
CA GLN A 231 -7.22 -25.59 -7.69
C GLN A 231 -7.73 -25.82 -9.11
N THR A 232 -8.84 -25.18 -9.49
CA THR A 232 -9.52 -25.31 -10.77
C THR A 232 -8.96 -24.31 -11.79
N ILE A 233 -8.31 -24.85 -12.81
CA ILE A 233 -7.72 -24.13 -13.95
C ILE A 233 -8.85 -23.74 -14.92
N LEU A 234 -9.70 -22.78 -14.54
CA LEU A 234 -10.66 -22.21 -15.50
C LEU A 234 -9.92 -21.24 -16.42
N PHE A 235 -9.87 -21.58 -17.71
CA PHE A 235 -9.11 -20.90 -18.77
C PHE A 235 -9.47 -19.42 -19.00
N LYS A 236 -10.60 -18.94 -18.45
CA LYS A 236 -11.18 -17.61 -18.73
C LYS A 236 -10.71 -16.49 -17.80
N GLU A 237 -10.05 -16.81 -16.69
CA GLU A 237 -9.67 -15.83 -15.65
C GLU A 237 -8.16 -15.83 -15.37
N GLN A 238 -7.36 -16.46 -16.23
CA GLN A 238 -5.91 -16.60 -16.01
C GLN A 238 -5.14 -15.43 -16.62
N TYR A 239 -4.70 -14.53 -15.75
CA TYR A 239 -3.62 -13.62 -16.04
C TYR A 239 -2.29 -14.18 -15.52
N ASP A 240 -1.18 -13.59 -15.94
CA ASP A 240 0.17 -13.98 -15.52
C ASP A 240 0.31 -13.99 -13.98
N ARG A 241 0.58 -15.18 -13.41
CA ARG A 241 0.63 -15.41 -11.94
C ARG A 241 1.87 -14.82 -11.27
N ARG A 242 2.81 -14.26 -12.03
CA ARG A 242 3.89 -13.40 -11.52
C ARG A 242 3.38 -12.04 -11.05
N TRP A 243 2.12 -11.73 -11.36
CA TRP A 243 1.38 -10.57 -10.89
C TRP A 243 0.30 -11.00 -9.91
N THR A 244 -0.18 -10.05 -9.11
CA THR A 244 -1.35 -10.21 -8.25
C THR A 244 -2.24 -8.99 -8.43
N LEU A 245 -3.56 -9.19 -8.47
CA LEU A 245 -4.51 -8.08 -8.48
C LEU A 245 -4.69 -7.55 -7.06
N CYS A 246 -4.46 -6.26 -6.89
CA CYS A 246 -4.46 -5.59 -5.60
C CYS A 246 -5.36 -4.35 -5.59
N GLU A 247 -5.78 -3.95 -4.40
CA GLU A 247 -6.24 -2.59 -4.16
C GLU A 247 -5.07 -1.63 -4.48
N ARG A 248 -5.37 -0.40 -4.86
CA ARG A 248 -4.31 0.60 -5.09
C ARG A 248 -3.49 0.77 -3.80
N PRO A 249 -2.15 0.73 -3.86
CA PRO A 249 -1.30 0.82 -2.67
C PRO A 249 -1.55 2.11 -1.89
N SER A 250 -1.65 2.00 -0.57
CA SER A 250 -1.69 3.13 0.35
C SER A 250 -0.53 3.02 1.33
N ILE A 251 0.59 3.65 1.01
CA ILE A 251 1.77 3.62 1.86
C ILE A 251 1.83 4.94 2.64
N GLN A 252 1.99 4.83 3.95
CA GLN A 252 2.05 5.96 4.87
C GLN A 252 3.30 5.84 5.74
N VAL A 253 4.02 6.95 5.90
CA VAL A 253 5.21 7.08 6.73
C VAL A 253 5.16 8.40 7.49
N GLY A 254 5.68 8.42 8.72
CA GLY A 254 5.76 9.62 9.57
C GLY A 254 7.18 10.14 9.75
N GLY A 255 7.52 10.48 10.99
CA GLY A 255 8.84 10.98 11.39
C GLY A 255 9.97 9.94 11.28
N GLU A 256 9.64 8.66 11.14
CA GLU A 256 10.57 7.55 10.99
C GLU A 256 11.12 7.38 9.56
N LEU A 257 10.61 8.17 8.60
CA LEU A 257 11.10 8.14 7.22
C LEU A 257 12.59 8.51 7.18
N THR A 258 13.39 7.68 6.50
CA THR A 258 14.81 7.96 6.21
C THR A 258 15.06 7.95 4.71
N MET A 259 16.18 8.55 4.28
CA MET A 259 16.58 8.55 2.86
C MET A 259 16.82 7.15 2.32
N ASP A 260 17.32 6.24 3.17
CA ASP A 260 17.58 4.85 2.78
C ASP A 260 16.30 4.14 2.35
N MET A 261 15.16 4.40 2.99
CA MET A 261 13.85 3.82 2.61
C MET A 261 13.39 4.21 1.19
N LEU A 262 14.03 5.23 0.60
CA LEU A 262 13.76 5.72 -0.76
C LEU A 262 14.73 5.14 -1.79
N GLU A 263 15.65 4.28 -1.39
CA GLU A 263 16.56 3.55 -2.27
C GLU A 263 16.31 2.03 -2.21
N VAL A 264 16.84 1.29 -3.18
CA VAL A 264 16.73 -0.16 -3.19
C VAL A 264 17.57 -0.73 -2.05
N ASN A 265 16.90 -1.26 -1.05
CA ASN A 265 17.56 -1.73 0.16
C ASN A 265 17.88 -3.22 0.11
N HIS A 266 18.99 -3.58 0.73
CA HIS A 266 19.37 -4.96 0.99
C HIS A 266 19.90 -5.07 2.40
N THR A 267 19.25 -5.90 3.21
CA THR A 267 19.72 -6.17 4.57
C THR A 267 20.65 -7.38 4.53
N GLU A 268 21.77 -7.30 5.26
CA GLU A 268 22.72 -8.42 5.38
C GLU A 268 22.04 -9.70 5.91
N HIS A 269 21.02 -9.54 6.75
CA HIS A 269 20.28 -10.65 7.34
C HIS A 269 19.33 -11.36 6.36
N ASN A 270 18.62 -10.63 5.50
CA ASN A 270 17.63 -11.26 4.62
C ASN A 270 18.14 -11.47 3.19
N ARG A 271 19.24 -10.84 2.75
CA ARG A 271 19.83 -10.96 1.40
C ARG A 271 18.85 -10.87 0.23
N VAL A 272 17.70 -10.24 0.46
CA VAL A 272 16.66 -9.99 -0.54
C VAL A 272 16.63 -8.49 -0.79
N TRP A 273 16.73 -8.12 -2.05
CA TRP A 273 16.56 -6.75 -2.50
C TRP A 273 15.10 -6.34 -2.37
N MET A 274 14.85 -5.27 -1.63
CA MET A 274 13.52 -4.71 -1.43
C MET A 274 13.36 -3.43 -2.24
N ALA A 275 12.22 -3.30 -2.91
CA ALA A 275 11.85 -2.07 -3.59
C ALA A 275 11.74 -0.91 -2.59
N PRO A 276 12.08 0.33 -2.98
CA PRO A 276 11.85 1.50 -2.14
C PRO A 276 10.35 1.83 -2.06
N LEU A 277 9.99 2.65 -1.07
CA LEU A 277 8.58 2.96 -0.76
C LEU A 277 7.81 3.54 -1.95
N GLN A 278 8.42 4.43 -2.73
CA GLN A 278 7.79 5.02 -3.92
C GLN A 278 7.53 3.97 -5.02
N MET A 279 8.41 2.98 -5.17
CA MET A 279 8.22 1.90 -6.15
C MET A 279 7.08 0.97 -5.72
N MET A 280 6.97 0.70 -4.41
CA MET A 280 5.84 -0.05 -3.84
C MET A 280 4.52 0.75 -3.90
N ALA A 281 4.58 2.08 -3.82
CA ALA A 281 3.40 2.95 -3.87
C ALA A 281 2.91 3.26 -5.30
N ASN A 282 3.58 2.76 -6.35
CA ASN A 282 3.19 2.99 -7.73
C ASN A 282 1.72 2.58 -7.97
N ASN A 283 1.05 3.37 -8.81
CA ASN A 283 -0.39 3.37 -9.07
C ASN A 283 -1.27 3.60 -7.82
N GLY A 284 -0.71 4.09 -6.71
CA GLY A 284 -1.40 4.34 -5.47
C GLY A 284 -1.15 5.74 -4.91
N ILE A 285 -1.16 5.84 -3.59
CA ILE A 285 -0.82 7.05 -2.84
C ILE A 285 0.36 6.76 -1.91
N PHE A 286 1.28 7.73 -1.81
CA PHE A 286 2.34 7.75 -0.82
C PHE A 286 2.17 8.96 0.09
N ILE A 287 1.85 8.71 1.35
CA ILE A 287 1.55 9.72 2.37
C ILE A 287 2.77 9.88 3.27
N ILE A 288 3.22 11.13 3.43
CA ILE A 288 4.31 11.50 4.34
C ILE A 288 3.72 12.44 5.37
N ASP A 289 3.47 11.91 6.56
CA ASP A 289 2.96 12.65 7.70
C ASP A 289 4.06 13.37 8.47
N ASP A 290 3.65 14.39 9.20
CA ASP A 290 4.53 15.22 10.03
C ASP A 290 5.76 15.74 9.27
N LEU A 291 5.55 16.19 8.02
CA LEU A 291 6.62 16.78 7.23
C LEU A 291 7.26 17.96 7.99
N GLY A 292 8.58 17.88 8.17
CA GLY A 292 9.37 18.79 9.01
C GLY A 292 9.83 18.19 10.34
N ARG A 293 9.40 16.97 10.68
CA ARG A 293 9.80 16.25 11.91
C ARG A 293 10.69 15.02 11.64
N GLN A 294 11.13 14.84 10.40
CA GLN A 294 12.01 13.75 9.99
C GLN A 294 13.46 14.00 10.47
N PRO A 295 14.29 12.94 10.61
CA PRO A 295 15.70 13.08 10.97
C PRO A 295 16.52 13.82 9.91
N MET A 296 16.08 13.82 8.65
CA MET A 296 16.71 14.58 7.57
C MET A 296 16.00 15.91 7.31
N PRO A 297 16.75 16.91 6.81
CA PRO A 297 16.18 18.16 6.31
C PRO A 297 15.13 17.93 5.20
N VAL A 298 14.04 18.70 5.23
CA VAL A 298 12.93 18.58 4.27
C VAL A 298 13.36 18.90 2.84
N ASP A 299 14.26 19.85 2.67
CA ASP A 299 14.85 20.20 1.37
C ASP A 299 15.54 19.00 0.71
N THR A 300 16.22 18.15 1.49
CA THR A 300 16.87 16.93 1.02
C THR A 300 15.85 15.95 0.45
N LEU A 301 14.75 15.73 1.17
CA LEU A 301 13.65 14.87 0.75
C LEU A 301 12.98 15.40 -0.53
N LEU A 302 12.68 16.69 -0.57
CA LEU A 302 12.04 17.31 -1.73
C LEU A 302 12.97 17.33 -2.95
N ASN A 303 14.27 17.61 -2.76
CA ASN A 303 15.27 17.60 -3.83
C ASN A 303 15.36 16.24 -4.51
N ARG A 304 15.27 15.16 -3.74
CA ARG A 304 15.29 13.78 -4.25
C ARG A 304 14.15 13.48 -5.23
N TRP A 305 13.00 14.16 -5.09
CA TRP A 305 11.82 13.95 -5.92
C TRP A 305 11.46 15.07 -6.89
N ILE A 306 12.29 16.12 -7.01
CA ILE A 306 12.07 17.15 -8.05
C ILE A 306 11.93 16.51 -9.43
N VAL A 307 12.93 15.71 -9.82
CA VAL A 307 12.98 15.07 -11.14
C VAL A 307 11.88 14.00 -11.26
N PRO A 308 11.71 13.06 -10.29
CA PRO A 308 10.62 12.08 -10.33
C PRO A 308 9.21 12.66 -10.46
N MET A 309 8.92 13.76 -9.74
CA MET A 309 7.61 14.40 -9.81
C MET A 309 7.36 15.16 -11.11
N GLU A 310 8.41 15.60 -11.80
CA GLU A 310 8.31 16.35 -13.06
C GLU A 310 8.26 15.43 -14.29
N TYR A 311 9.09 14.39 -14.29
CA TYR A 311 9.30 13.50 -15.44
C TYR A 311 8.63 12.14 -15.30
N PHE A 312 8.03 11.83 -14.14
CA PHE A 312 7.35 10.55 -13.86
C PHE A 312 8.26 9.31 -13.95
N TYR A 313 9.57 9.49 -13.76
CA TYR A 313 10.54 8.41 -13.59
C TYR A 313 11.49 8.70 -12.44
N ASP A 314 11.81 7.66 -11.69
CA ASP A 314 12.78 7.71 -10.61
C ASP A 314 14.04 6.92 -10.96
N TYR A 315 15.19 7.49 -10.62
CA TYR A 315 16.49 6.86 -10.78
C TYR A 315 16.93 6.31 -9.43
N LEU A 316 17.05 4.99 -9.35
CA LEU A 316 17.46 4.29 -8.14
C LEU A 316 18.90 3.82 -8.29
N SER A 317 19.68 4.03 -7.23
CA SER A 317 21.03 3.47 -7.17
C SER A 317 20.97 2.10 -6.53
N LEU A 318 21.57 1.12 -7.18
CA LEU A 318 21.80 -0.20 -6.62
C LEU A 318 23.15 -0.20 -5.89
N PRO A 319 23.32 -0.95 -4.79
CA PRO A 319 24.60 -0.99 -4.06
C PRO A 319 25.79 -1.53 -4.85
N ASN A 320 25.56 -2.18 -5.98
CA ASN A 320 26.62 -2.56 -6.93
C ASN A 320 27.10 -1.38 -7.80
N GLY A 321 26.61 -0.16 -7.54
CA GLY A 321 26.94 1.07 -8.27
C GLY A 321 26.18 1.27 -9.58
N GLN A 322 25.30 0.34 -9.96
CA GLN A 322 24.47 0.49 -11.15
C GLN A 322 23.26 1.37 -10.84
N GLN A 323 22.74 2.02 -11.88
CA GLN A 323 21.52 2.80 -11.79
C GLN A 323 20.43 2.15 -12.62
N ILE A 324 19.22 2.15 -12.09
CA ILE A 324 18.02 1.72 -12.79
C ILE A 324 17.02 2.88 -12.83
N SER A 325 16.22 2.92 -13.89
CA SER A 325 15.07 3.83 -13.97
C SER A 325 13.80 3.03 -13.74
N ILE A 326 12.91 3.56 -12.91
CA ILE A 326 11.58 3.01 -12.65
C ILE A 326 10.51 4.06 -12.95
N PRO A 327 9.30 3.66 -13.34
CA PRO A 327 8.16 4.58 -13.39
C PRO A 327 7.88 5.17 -12.00
N PHE A 328 7.47 6.43 -11.98
CA PHE A 328 7.04 7.17 -10.79
C PHE A 328 5.61 7.68 -11.00
N ILE A 329 4.66 6.74 -10.95
CA ILE A 329 3.24 6.95 -11.27
C ILE A 329 2.43 6.77 -10.00
N LEU A 330 2.51 7.74 -9.09
CA LEU A 330 1.82 7.72 -7.81
C LEU A 330 1.37 9.12 -7.41
N THR A 331 0.41 9.21 -6.50
CA THR A 331 0.04 10.48 -5.86
C THR A 331 0.84 10.64 -4.58
N ILE A 332 1.66 11.68 -4.47
CA ILE A 332 2.33 12.01 -3.19
C ILE A 332 1.43 12.96 -2.39
N ALA A 333 1.23 12.68 -1.11
CA ALA A 333 0.57 13.58 -0.18
C ALA A 333 1.47 13.85 1.03
N PHE A 334 1.91 15.08 1.16
CA PHE A 334 2.61 15.57 2.34
C PHE A 334 1.59 16.12 3.33
N SER A 335 1.73 15.78 4.60
CA SER A 335 0.87 16.24 5.69
C SER A 335 1.75 16.88 6.76
N THR A 336 1.33 18.04 7.26
CA THR A 336 2.13 18.82 8.22
C THR A 336 1.25 19.68 9.12
N ASN A 337 1.72 19.89 10.35
CA ASN A 337 1.14 20.84 11.29
C ASN A 337 1.83 22.22 11.22
N LEU A 338 2.90 22.34 10.43
CA LEU A 338 3.64 23.57 10.26
C LEU A 338 3.05 24.41 9.14
N SER A 339 3.26 25.72 9.20
CA SER A 339 2.90 26.60 8.08
C SER A 339 3.78 26.29 6.86
N PRO A 340 3.27 26.35 5.62
CA PRO A 340 4.07 26.04 4.43
C PRO A 340 5.37 26.87 4.34
N GLU A 341 5.34 28.13 4.76
CA GLU A 341 6.49 29.05 4.74
C GLU A 341 7.62 28.64 5.69
N THR A 342 7.30 27.90 6.76
CA THR A 342 8.30 27.38 7.71
C THR A 342 8.94 26.07 7.25
N ILE A 343 8.37 25.39 6.25
CA ILE A 343 8.80 24.06 5.82
C ILE A 343 9.82 24.14 4.68
N ALA A 344 9.58 25.02 3.71
CA ALA A 344 10.42 25.14 2.52
C ALA A 344 10.32 26.53 1.90
N ASP A 345 11.31 26.89 1.08
CA ASP A 345 11.31 28.16 0.37
C ASP A 345 10.19 28.26 -0.70
N PRO A 346 9.86 29.47 -1.17
CA PRO A 346 8.82 29.67 -2.19
C PRO A 346 9.09 28.96 -3.53
N ALA A 347 10.34 28.70 -3.90
CA ALA A 347 10.67 28.00 -5.14
C ALA A 347 10.33 26.51 -5.03
N PHE A 348 10.56 25.89 -3.87
CA PHE A 348 10.14 24.52 -3.57
C PHE A 348 8.63 24.40 -3.44
N LEU A 349 7.99 25.30 -2.70
CA LEU A 349 6.53 25.32 -2.58
C LEU A 349 5.86 25.42 -3.96
N ARG A 350 6.46 26.10 -4.95
CA ARG A 350 5.93 26.14 -6.32
C ARG A 350 5.84 24.76 -6.98
N ARG A 351 6.73 23.83 -6.63
CA ARG A 351 6.76 22.46 -7.17
C ARG A 351 5.75 21.53 -6.47
N LEU A 352 5.40 21.85 -5.22
CA LEU A 352 4.30 21.20 -4.49
C LEU A 352 2.97 21.72 -5.05
N GLY A 353 2.43 21.00 -6.03
CA GLY A 353 1.32 21.41 -6.89
C GLY A 353 0.15 22.02 -6.13
N TYR A 354 -0.56 21.22 -5.34
CA TYR A 354 -1.76 21.65 -4.62
C TYR A 354 -1.48 21.83 -3.14
N LYS A 355 -1.93 22.95 -2.57
CA LYS A 355 -1.82 23.25 -1.14
C LYS A 355 -3.22 23.37 -0.58
N ILE A 356 -3.55 22.52 0.38
CA ILE A 356 -4.90 22.38 0.89
C ILE A 356 -4.86 22.60 2.38
N GLN A 357 -5.47 23.69 2.82
CA GLN A 357 -5.58 24.01 4.23
C GLN A 357 -6.74 23.23 4.85
N PHE A 358 -6.47 22.56 5.95
CA PHE A 358 -7.45 21.97 6.83
C PHE A 358 -7.74 22.93 7.97
N GLN A 359 -9.01 23.14 8.24
CA GLN A 359 -9.50 24.02 9.30
C GLN A 359 -10.31 23.18 10.30
N PRO A 360 -10.52 23.68 11.52
CA PRO A 360 -11.51 23.11 12.43
C PRO A 360 -12.89 22.98 11.76
N LEU A 361 -13.68 22.02 12.23
CA LEU A 361 -15.05 21.81 11.75
C LEU A 361 -15.93 23.02 12.09
N LEU A 362 -17.04 23.15 11.37
CA LEU A 362 -18.13 24.01 11.84
C LEU A 362 -18.87 23.34 13.01
N GLU A 363 -19.56 24.14 13.81
CA GLU A 363 -20.27 23.65 14.99
C GLU A 363 -21.27 22.53 14.64
N GLU A 364 -22.05 22.70 13.56
CA GLU A 364 -23.04 21.72 13.12
C GLU A 364 -22.40 20.36 12.77
N GLU A 365 -21.31 20.39 12.00
CA GLU A 365 -20.53 19.21 11.62
C GLU A 365 -19.88 18.55 12.86
N TYR A 366 -19.42 19.37 13.81
CA TYR A 366 -18.82 18.86 15.04
C TYR A 366 -19.85 18.14 15.91
N ARG A 367 -21.07 18.67 16.03
CA ARG A 367 -22.19 18.01 16.73
C ARG A 367 -22.55 16.68 16.08
N GLU A 368 -22.62 16.64 14.75
CA GLU A 368 -22.85 15.40 14.01
C GLU A 368 -21.75 14.35 14.30
N LEU A 369 -20.49 14.77 14.32
CA LEU A 369 -19.36 13.88 14.64
C LEU A 369 -19.49 13.25 16.03
N TRP A 370 -19.91 14.02 17.04
CA TRP A 370 -20.15 13.52 18.39
C TRP A 370 -21.22 12.43 18.42
N HIS A 371 -22.34 12.64 17.72
CA HIS A 371 -23.40 11.63 17.62
C HIS A 371 -22.90 10.34 16.95
N ILE A 372 -22.12 10.46 15.87
CA ILE A 372 -21.53 9.30 15.18
C ILE A 372 -20.57 8.54 16.12
N MET A 373 -19.67 9.25 16.82
CA MET A 373 -18.69 8.62 17.71
C MET A 373 -19.32 7.96 18.93
N ALA A 374 -20.32 8.59 19.53
CA ALA A 374 -21.07 8.03 20.66
C ALA A 374 -21.84 6.77 20.24
N SER A 375 -22.55 6.83 19.12
CA SER A 375 -23.31 5.68 18.57
C SER A 375 -22.40 4.49 18.28
N ASN A 376 -21.21 4.73 17.70
CA ASN A 376 -20.21 3.69 17.43
C ASN A 376 -19.71 2.97 18.70
N LYS A 377 -19.80 3.63 19.87
CA LYS A 377 -19.44 3.04 21.17
C LYS A 377 -20.67 2.66 22.00
N SER A 378 -21.87 2.66 21.41
CA SER A 378 -23.14 2.36 22.09
C SER A 378 -23.40 3.27 23.30
N LEU A 379 -22.99 4.54 23.20
CA LEU A 379 -23.24 5.57 24.21
C LEU A 379 -24.31 6.54 23.74
N VAL A 380 -25.11 7.04 24.69
CA VAL A 380 -26.11 8.09 24.46
C VAL A 380 -25.54 9.43 24.92
N LEU A 381 -25.83 10.50 24.18
CA LEU A 381 -25.47 11.87 24.57
C LEU A 381 -26.64 12.51 25.31
N ASP A 382 -26.37 13.14 26.45
CA ASP A 382 -27.36 13.93 27.18
C ASP A 382 -27.75 15.21 26.41
N GLU A 383 -28.98 15.71 26.59
CA GLU A 383 -29.47 16.92 25.90
C GLU A 383 -28.65 18.17 26.27
N SER A 384 -28.16 18.26 27.52
CA SER A 384 -27.38 19.42 28.00
C SER A 384 -25.91 19.39 27.60
N LEU A 385 -25.43 18.26 27.08
CA LEU A 385 -24.01 17.99 26.83
C LEU A 385 -23.37 19.05 25.92
N PHE A 386 -24.08 19.46 24.86
CA PHE A 386 -23.49 20.36 23.88
C PHE A 386 -23.30 21.79 24.39
N ASP A 387 -24.15 22.26 25.31
CA ASP A 387 -23.95 23.59 25.90
C ASP A 387 -22.69 23.61 26.75
N THR A 388 -22.47 22.55 27.54
CA THR A 388 -21.25 22.34 28.32
C THR A 388 -20.03 22.21 27.41
N LEU A 389 -20.11 21.37 26.37
CA LEU A 389 -19.04 21.16 25.40
C LEU A 389 -18.60 22.46 24.73
N LEU A 390 -19.55 23.26 24.23
CA LEU A 390 -19.25 24.53 23.58
C LEU A 390 -18.73 25.58 24.56
N ASN A 391 -19.13 25.51 25.83
CA ASN A 391 -18.54 26.35 26.87
C ASN A 391 -17.06 25.97 27.11
N LEU A 392 -16.73 24.68 27.22
CA LEU A 392 -15.36 24.21 27.40
C LEU A 392 -14.45 24.64 26.23
N HIS A 393 -14.91 24.48 24.99
CA HIS A 393 -14.17 24.96 23.81
C HIS A 393 -13.89 26.47 23.85
N ARG A 394 -14.87 27.28 24.28
CA ARG A 394 -14.71 28.74 24.43
C ARG A 394 -13.76 29.11 25.57
N GLN A 395 -13.94 28.48 26.73
CA GLN A 395 -13.13 28.73 27.93
C GLN A 395 -11.65 28.43 27.68
N HIS A 396 -11.35 27.34 26.98
CA HIS A 396 -9.98 26.90 26.70
C HIS A 396 -9.44 27.38 25.35
N SER A 397 -10.22 28.12 24.56
CA SER A 397 -9.86 28.58 23.21
C SER A 397 -9.40 27.44 22.27
N VAL A 398 -10.10 26.30 22.33
CA VAL A 398 -9.79 25.10 21.53
C VAL A 398 -10.74 25.03 20.33
N GLY A 399 -10.20 24.86 19.13
CA GLY A 399 -11.00 24.68 17.91
C GLY A 399 -11.79 23.35 17.89
N PHE A 400 -12.79 23.27 17.02
CA PHE A 400 -13.60 22.06 16.80
C PHE A 400 -12.84 21.02 15.97
N TYR A 401 -11.81 20.39 16.56
CA TYR A 401 -10.97 19.42 15.86
C TYR A 401 -11.63 18.03 15.81
N PRO A 402 -11.69 17.39 14.62
CA PRO A 402 -12.25 16.04 14.45
C PRO A 402 -11.64 14.93 15.32
N CYS A 403 -10.42 15.10 15.83
CA CYS A 403 -9.81 14.11 16.72
C CYS A 403 -10.46 14.09 18.12
N LEU A 404 -10.92 15.24 18.61
CA LEU A 404 -11.38 15.40 19.99
C LEU A 404 -12.60 14.52 20.32
N PRO A 405 -13.66 14.42 19.49
CA PRO A 405 -14.80 13.58 19.81
C PRO A 405 -14.41 12.09 19.93
N LYS A 406 -13.50 11.60 19.08
CA LYS A 406 -13.04 10.21 19.14
C LYS A 406 -12.37 9.89 20.48
N ASP A 407 -11.49 10.78 20.91
CA ASP A 407 -10.70 10.62 22.12
C ASP A 407 -11.56 10.83 23.37
N LEU A 408 -12.32 11.93 23.42
CA LEU A 408 -13.18 12.27 24.56
C LEU A 408 -14.30 11.24 24.77
N VAL A 409 -14.97 10.78 23.71
CA VAL A 409 -15.96 9.69 23.83
C VAL A 409 -15.31 8.39 24.32
N GLY A 410 -14.03 8.16 23.99
CA GLY A 410 -13.26 7.05 24.55
C GLY A 410 -13.04 7.16 26.04
N ILE A 411 -12.55 8.32 26.49
CA ILE A 411 -12.33 8.58 27.91
C ILE A 411 -13.67 8.53 28.68
N SER A 412 -14.74 9.12 28.13
CA SER A 412 -16.07 9.07 28.72
C SER A 412 -16.58 7.63 28.89
N ARG A 413 -16.38 6.77 27.88
CA ARG A 413 -16.71 5.34 27.98
C ARG A 413 -15.96 4.68 29.13
N ASP A 414 -14.67 4.94 29.24
CA ASP A 414 -13.81 4.31 30.24
C ASP A 414 -14.19 4.76 31.66
N ILE A 415 -14.55 6.04 31.83
CA ILE A 415 -15.11 6.57 33.09
C ILE A 415 -16.45 5.89 33.43
N ILE A 416 -17.38 5.83 32.48
CA ILE A 416 -18.70 5.22 32.68
C ILE A 416 -18.58 3.74 33.08
N ALA A 417 -17.72 3.00 32.38
CA ALA A 417 -17.48 1.59 32.64
C ALA A 417 -16.84 1.35 34.03
N PHE A 418 -15.95 2.24 34.46
CA PHE A 418 -15.30 2.15 35.77
C PHE A 418 -16.27 2.46 36.92
N GLU A 419 -17.13 3.47 36.75
CA GLU A 419 -18.10 3.88 37.77
C GLU A 419 -19.38 3.01 37.78
N GLU A 420 -19.48 2.04 36.86
CA GLU A 420 -20.64 1.14 36.69
C GLU A 420 -21.98 1.88 36.52
N VAL A 421 -21.96 3.03 35.83
CA VAL A 421 -23.15 3.86 35.57
C VAL A 421 -23.76 3.60 34.20
N GLU A 422 -24.93 4.20 33.94
CA GLU A 422 -25.60 4.09 32.65
C GLU A 422 -24.72 4.60 31.49
N PRO A 423 -24.86 4.03 30.27
CA PRO A 423 -24.06 4.36 29.09
C PRO A 423 -24.43 5.72 28.48
N VAL A 424 -24.46 6.76 29.31
CA VAL A 424 -24.84 8.14 28.96
C VAL A 424 -23.65 9.07 29.24
N ILE A 425 -23.22 9.82 28.23
CA ILE A 425 -22.26 10.89 28.40
C ILE A 425 -23.02 12.11 28.92
N SER A 426 -22.98 12.31 30.23
CA SER A 426 -23.53 13.51 30.89
C SER A 426 -22.51 14.66 30.90
N SER A 427 -22.98 15.87 31.19
CA SER A 427 -22.10 17.05 31.34
C SER A 427 -20.96 16.81 32.35
N ALA A 428 -21.22 16.14 33.47
CA ALA A 428 -20.20 15.83 34.47
C ALA A 428 -19.14 14.82 33.96
N VAL A 429 -19.57 13.81 33.20
CA VAL A 429 -18.64 12.85 32.58
C VAL A 429 -17.80 13.55 31.51
N LEU A 430 -18.40 14.46 30.74
CA LEU A 430 -17.69 15.23 29.72
C LEU A 430 -16.62 16.14 30.34
N GLU A 431 -16.96 16.91 31.37
CA GLU A 431 -16.01 17.79 32.08
C GLU A 431 -14.83 16.98 32.62
N ARG A 432 -15.10 15.85 33.28
CA ARG A 432 -14.04 14.95 33.76
C ARG A 432 -13.21 14.37 32.62
N SER A 433 -13.84 14.03 31.49
CA SER A 433 -13.13 13.53 30.30
C SER A 433 -12.22 14.61 29.71
N TRP A 434 -12.68 15.86 29.70
CA TRP A 434 -11.94 17.02 29.23
C TRP A 434 -10.71 17.29 30.11
N GLU A 435 -10.88 17.31 31.43
CA GLU A 435 -9.79 17.48 32.40
C GLU A 435 -8.74 16.37 32.34
N VAL A 436 -9.14 15.14 32.00
CA VAL A 436 -8.21 14.01 31.83
C VAL A 436 -7.45 14.11 30.51
N TYR A 437 -8.11 14.58 29.45
CA TYR A 437 -7.50 14.69 28.12
C TYR A 437 -6.53 15.87 28.01
N PHE A 438 -6.95 17.04 28.49
CA PHE A 438 -6.14 18.26 28.48
C PHE A 438 -5.30 18.34 29.75
N THR A 439 -4.01 18.68 29.64
CA THR A 439 -3.18 18.98 30.81
C THR A 439 -3.71 20.20 31.57
N ALA A 440 -3.26 20.42 32.81
CA ALA A 440 -3.81 21.45 33.71
C ALA A 440 -3.76 22.91 33.17
N ASP A 441 -3.03 23.15 32.08
CA ASP A 441 -2.97 24.39 31.30
C ASP A 441 -4.03 24.48 30.19
N GLY A 442 -4.89 23.48 30.03
CA GLY A 442 -5.98 23.42 29.05
C GLY A 442 -5.52 23.20 27.60
N LYS A 443 -4.21 22.99 27.37
CA LYS A 443 -3.62 22.72 26.05
C LYS A 443 -3.01 21.33 26.08
N GLY A 444 -3.65 20.35 25.43
CA GLY A 444 -3.15 18.98 25.37
C GLY A 444 -1.83 18.93 24.61
N GLY A 445 -0.72 19.11 25.32
CA GLY A 445 0.66 18.96 24.83
C GLY A 445 1.10 19.80 23.62
N GLY A 446 0.28 20.72 23.11
CA GLY A 446 0.52 21.43 21.85
C GLY A 446 1.55 22.57 21.88
N GLU A 447 1.96 23.02 23.07
CA GLU A 447 3.10 23.92 23.27
C GLU A 447 4.23 23.20 24.01
N ARG A 448 4.81 22.16 23.41
CA ARG A 448 6.18 21.72 23.67
C ARG A 448 6.88 21.27 22.39
#